data_AF-A0A5P8PF68-F1
#
_entry.id   AF-A0A5P8PF68-F1
#
_cell.length_a   1.000
_cell.length_b   1.000
_cell.length_c   1.000
_cell.angle_alpha   90.00
_cell.angle_beta   90.00
_cell.angle_gamma   90.00
#
_symmetry.space_group_name_H-M   'P 1'
#
loop_
_entity.id
_entity.type
_entity.pdbx_description
1 polymer ?
#
loop_
_entity_poly.entity_id
_entity_poly.type
_entity_poly.pdbx_seq_one_letter_code
_entity_poly.pdbx_strand_id
1 'polypeptide(L)'
;FFYKDGRPLGFPESGYPAPQGPYYTGVGYSNVGSVARQIVEEHLDLCLAAGINHEGINAEVAKGQWEFQIFGKGSKKAADQMWMARYLMQRLTEKYGI
;
A
#
# COMPACT_ATOMS: atom_id res chain seq x y z
N PHE A 1 5.09 3.40 1.35
CA PHE A 1 4.45 4.55 2.03
C PHE A 1 3.63 5.31 1.02
N PHE A 2 2.46 5.76 1.43
CA PHE A 2 1.71 6.78 0.71
C PHE A 2 2.17 8.17 1.15
N TYR A 3 2.25 9.13 0.23
CA TYR A 3 2.73 10.48 0.52
C TYR A 3 1.65 11.51 0.20
N LYS A 4 1.57 12.57 0.99
CA LYS A 4 0.76 13.74 0.67
C LYS A 4 1.52 14.98 1.11
N ASP A 5 1.62 15.96 0.22
CA ASP A 5 2.31 17.22 0.47
C ASP A 5 3.76 17.02 0.95
N GLY A 6 4.45 16.05 0.36
CA GLY A 6 5.84 15.70 0.69
C GLY A 6 6.01 14.90 1.99
N ARG A 7 4.91 14.46 2.64
CA ARG A 7 4.96 13.70 3.91
C ARG A 7 4.23 12.36 3.85
N PRO A 8 4.76 11.31 4.51
CA PRO A 8 4.07 10.04 4.59
C PRO A 8 2.73 10.18 5.33
N LEU A 9 1.69 9.50 4.83
CA LEU A 9 0.41 9.46 5.53
C LEU A 9 0.58 8.89 6.94
N GLY A 10 -0.01 9.57 7.92
CA GLY A 10 0.03 9.14 9.32
C GLY A 10 1.27 9.59 10.10
N PHE A 11 2.23 10.25 9.45
CA PHE A 11 3.30 10.97 10.16
C PHE A 11 2.76 12.32 10.69
N PRO A 12 3.31 12.83 11.81
CA PRO A 12 3.00 14.18 12.27
C PRO A 12 3.51 15.23 11.28
N GLU A 13 2.96 16.45 11.32
CA GLU A 13 3.38 17.58 10.46
C GLU A 13 4.89 17.84 10.55
N SER A 14 5.46 17.66 11.73
CA SER A 14 6.89 17.76 11.99
C SER A 14 7.39 16.56 12.77
N GLY A 15 8.58 16.06 12.40
CA GLY A 15 9.25 14.97 13.10
C GLY A 15 8.89 13.57 12.59
N TYR A 16 8.98 12.59 13.50
CA TYR A 16 8.73 11.18 13.23
C TYR A 16 7.54 10.68 14.07
N PRO A 17 6.84 9.63 13.62
CA PRO A 17 5.78 9.03 14.42
C PRO A 17 6.34 8.45 15.73
N ALA A 18 5.43 8.17 16.67
CA ALA A 18 5.77 7.39 17.86
C ALA A 18 6.45 6.06 17.48
N PRO A 19 7.26 5.46 18.38
CA PRO A 19 7.95 4.21 18.11
C PRO A 19 7.07 3.14 17.48
N GLN A 20 7.69 2.31 16.65
CA GLN A 20 7.03 1.18 15.99
C GLN A 20 6.34 0.29 17.03
N GLY A 21 5.14 -0.20 16.71
CA GLY A 21 4.37 -1.04 17.61
C GLY A 21 3.01 -1.42 17.04
N PRO A 22 1.96 -0.60 17.25
CA PRO A 22 0.58 -0.99 16.98
C PRO A 22 0.19 -0.99 15.48
N TYR A 23 1.14 -0.69 14.58
CA TYR A 23 0.85 -0.43 13.16
C TYR A 23 0.87 -1.71 12.29
N TYR A 24 1.78 -2.64 12.57
CA TYR A 24 1.90 -3.89 11.79
C TYR A 24 0.61 -4.71 11.88
N THR A 25 0.02 -5.03 10.74
CA THR A 25 -1.30 -5.69 10.63
C THR A 25 -2.41 -5.03 11.45
N GLY A 26 -2.22 -3.74 11.78
CA GLY A 26 -3.08 -3.01 12.70
C GLY A 26 -4.46 -2.70 12.11
N VAL A 27 -5.43 -2.53 13.01
CA VAL A 27 -6.80 -2.07 12.69
C VAL A 27 -7.14 -0.81 13.49
N GLY A 28 -8.18 -0.10 13.06
CA GLY A 28 -8.65 1.14 13.70
C GLY A 28 -7.95 2.40 13.19
N TYR A 29 -8.67 3.52 13.25
CA TYR A 29 -8.25 4.82 12.71
C TYR A 29 -6.88 5.29 13.24
N SER A 30 -6.61 5.08 14.54
CA SER A 30 -5.36 5.48 15.18
C SER A 30 -4.11 4.84 14.54
N ASN A 31 -4.26 3.61 14.05
CA ASN A 31 -3.16 2.81 13.50
C ASN A 31 -3.08 2.92 11.97
N VAL A 32 -4.23 2.99 11.30
CA VAL A 32 -4.38 2.81 9.84
C VAL A 32 -4.56 4.15 9.10
N GLY A 33 -5.10 5.17 9.77
CA GLY A 33 -5.51 6.43 9.15
C GLY A 33 -6.85 6.36 8.42
N SER A 34 -7.21 7.44 7.74
CA SER A 34 -8.52 7.59 7.07
C SER A 34 -8.63 6.87 5.73
N VAL A 35 -7.57 6.86 4.92
CA VAL A 35 -7.66 6.53 3.48
C VAL A 35 -6.73 5.42 3.02
N ALA A 36 -5.63 5.14 3.75
CA ALA A 36 -4.60 4.24 3.27
C ALA A 36 -5.11 2.80 3.03
N ARG A 37 -5.97 2.28 3.92
CA ARG A 37 -6.60 0.96 3.75
C ARG A 37 -7.50 0.91 2.52
N GLN A 38 -8.28 1.95 2.27
CA GLN A 38 -9.17 2.02 1.11
C GLN A 38 -8.38 1.93 -0.20
N ILE A 39 -7.24 2.63 -0.30
CA ILE A 39 -6.36 2.57 -1.47
C ILE A 39 -5.79 1.15 -1.65
N VAL A 40 -5.36 0.50 -0.57
CA VAL A 40 -4.74 -0.83 -0.64
C VAL A 40 -5.77 -1.91 -1.01
N GLU A 41 -6.99 -1.82 -0.47
CA GLU A 41 -8.09 -2.73 -0.84
C GLU A 41 -8.52 -2.53 -2.30
N GLU A 42 -8.67 -1.29 -2.77
CA GLU A 42 -9.00 -1.01 -4.18
C GLU A 42 -7.85 -1.46 -5.12
N HIS A 43 -6.59 -1.35 -4.70
CA HIS A 43 -5.44 -1.86 -5.46
C HIS A 43 -5.46 -3.40 -5.59
N LEU A 44 -5.79 -4.10 -4.51
CA LEU A 44 -5.96 -5.56 -4.53
C LEU A 44 -7.02 -5.95 -5.55
N ASP A 45 -8.19 -5.32 -5.51
CA ASP A 45 -9.30 -5.59 -6.42
C ASP A 45 -8.92 -5.32 -7.89
N LEU A 46 -8.22 -4.20 -8.15
CA LEU A 46 -7.72 -3.87 -9.49
C LEU A 46 -6.71 -4.90 -10.01
N CYS A 47 -5.82 -5.39 -9.14
CA CYS A 47 -4.85 -6.42 -9.52
C CYS A 47 -5.54 -7.74 -9.86
N LEU A 48 -6.51 -8.17 -9.04
CA LEU A 48 -7.30 -9.38 -9.30
C LEU A 48 -8.09 -9.26 -10.61
N ALA A 49 -8.74 -8.12 -10.85
CA ALA A 49 -9.46 -7.86 -12.10
C ALA A 49 -8.54 -7.87 -13.34
N ALA A 50 -7.28 -7.43 -13.20
CA ALA A 50 -6.27 -7.47 -14.25
C ALA A 50 -5.63 -8.85 -14.46
N GLY A 51 -6.01 -9.87 -13.67
CA GLY A 51 -5.41 -11.22 -13.73
C GLY A 51 -3.98 -11.29 -13.18
N ILE A 52 -3.59 -10.33 -12.33
CA ILE A 52 -2.32 -10.36 -11.59
C ILE A 52 -2.46 -11.39 -10.46
N ASN A 53 -1.43 -12.23 -10.29
CA ASN A 53 -1.44 -13.25 -9.23
C ASN A 53 -1.02 -12.61 -7.90
N HIS A 54 -1.98 -11.94 -7.28
CA HIS A 54 -1.84 -11.18 -6.06
C HIS A 54 -2.17 -12.07 -4.85
N GLU A 55 -1.24 -12.22 -3.91
CA GLU A 55 -1.33 -13.22 -2.83
C GLU A 55 -1.75 -12.61 -1.49
N GLY A 56 -1.49 -11.32 -1.28
CA GLY A 56 -1.81 -10.69 0.00
C GLY A 56 -1.45 -9.22 0.07
N ILE A 57 -1.94 -8.59 1.14
CA ILE A 57 -1.64 -7.24 1.56
C ILE A 57 -1.45 -7.23 3.08
N ASN A 58 -0.60 -6.33 3.60
CA ASN A 58 -0.54 -6.05 5.03
C ASN A 58 -0.16 -4.60 5.30
N ALA A 59 -0.67 -4.08 6.43
CA ALA A 59 -0.12 -2.87 7.03
C ALA A 59 1.28 -3.21 7.57
N GLU A 60 2.27 -2.38 7.24
CA GLU A 60 3.65 -2.58 7.64
C GLU A 60 3.96 -1.96 9.01
N VAL A 61 5.18 -2.21 9.49
CA VAL A 61 5.59 -1.83 10.85
C VAL A 61 5.59 -0.32 11.07
N ALA A 62 5.83 0.49 10.04
CA ALA A 62 5.73 1.94 10.13
C ALA A 62 4.33 2.45 9.76
N LYS A 63 3.82 3.43 10.51
CA LYS A 63 2.51 4.04 10.25
C LYS A 63 2.46 4.61 8.82
N GLY A 64 1.45 4.20 8.04
CA GLY A 64 1.29 4.60 6.64
C GLY A 64 2.13 3.80 5.62
N GLN A 65 2.90 2.83 6.08
CA GLN A 65 3.57 1.85 5.22
C GLN A 65 2.64 0.65 4.98
N TRP A 66 2.68 0.14 3.77
CA TRP A 66 1.90 -1.01 3.33
C TRP A 66 2.74 -1.86 2.39
N GLU A 67 2.42 -3.15 2.36
CA GLU A 67 3.03 -4.13 1.47
C GLU A 67 1.93 -4.88 0.70
N PHE A 68 2.28 -5.30 -0.52
CA PHE A 68 1.51 -6.24 -1.32
C PHE A 68 2.45 -7.30 -1.90
N GLN A 69 1.96 -8.54 -2.03
CA GLN A 69 2.74 -9.68 -2.53
C GLN A 69 2.19 -10.20 -3.86
N ILE A 70 3.08 -10.43 -4.82
CA ILE A 70 2.75 -11.00 -6.15
C ILE A 70 3.65 -12.18 -6.42
N PHE A 71 3.05 -13.32 -6.73
CA PHE A 71 3.77 -14.55 -7.06
C PHE A 71 3.67 -14.83 -8.55
N GLY A 72 4.80 -15.04 -9.22
CA GLY A 72 4.81 -15.48 -10.61
C GLY A 72 5.41 -16.87 -10.74
N LYS A 73 4.81 -17.73 -11.58
CA LYS A 73 5.49 -18.94 -12.04
C LYS A 73 6.56 -18.54 -13.06
N GLY A 74 7.78 -18.31 -12.56
CA GLY A 74 8.94 -17.89 -13.34
C GLY A 74 9.23 -16.38 -13.25
N SER A 75 10.52 -16.03 -13.38
CA SER A 75 11.03 -14.67 -13.17
C SER A 75 10.41 -13.63 -14.11
N LYS A 76 10.23 -13.98 -15.39
CA LYS A 76 9.60 -13.10 -16.38
C LYS A 76 8.20 -12.67 -15.95
N LYS A 77 7.31 -13.64 -15.68
CA LYS A 77 5.92 -13.36 -15.31
C LYS A 77 5.82 -12.61 -13.98
N ALA A 78 6.66 -12.96 -13.01
CA ALA A 78 6.73 -12.25 -11.73
C ALA A 78 7.11 -10.77 -11.94
N ALA A 79 8.11 -10.50 -12.78
CA ALA A 79 8.53 -9.13 -13.08
C ALA A 79 7.45 -8.34 -13.83
N ASP A 80 6.84 -8.93 -14.86
CA ASP A 80 5.78 -8.29 -15.65
C ASP A 80 4.58 -7.92 -14.77
N GLN A 81 4.11 -8.86 -13.94
CA GLN A 81 3.00 -8.62 -13.02
C GLN A 81 3.32 -7.60 -11.93
N MET A 82 4.53 -7.65 -11.36
CA MET A 82 4.98 -6.67 -10.36
C MET A 82 4.99 -5.24 -10.94
N TRP A 83 5.48 -5.07 -12.17
CA TRP A 83 5.48 -3.77 -12.84
C TRP A 83 4.06 -3.26 -13.10
N MET A 84 3.17 -4.13 -13.58
CA MET A 84 1.77 -3.75 -13.79
C MET A 84 1.05 -3.40 -12.50
N ALA A 85 1.28 -4.14 -11.41
CA ALA A 85 0.70 -3.80 -10.11
C ALA A 85 1.20 -2.46 -9.58
N ARG A 86 2.49 -2.15 -9.75
CA ARG A 86 3.04 -0.83 -9.40
C ARG A 86 2.41 0.29 -10.22
N TYR A 87 2.25 0.07 -11.52
CA TYR A 87 1.55 1.01 -12.39
C TYR A 87 0.11 1.26 -11.90
N LEU A 88 -0.65 0.19 -11.63
CA LEU A 88 -2.01 0.30 -11.10
C LEU A 88 -2.06 1.04 -9.76
N MET A 89 -1.11 0.78 -8.85
CA MET A 89 -1.01 1.50 -7.57
C MET A 89 -0.82 3.00 -7.80
N GLN A 90 0.12 3.40 -8.66
CA GLN A 90 0.38 4.81 -8.94
C GLN A 90 -0.81 5.49 -9.62
N ARG A 91 -1.43 4.83 -10.61
CA ARG A 91 -2.65 5.36 -11.27
C ARG A 91 -3.82 5.47 -10.29
N LEU A 92 -3.94 4.55 -9.35
CA LEU A 92 -4.96 4.61 -8.32
C LEU A 92 -4.73 5.80 -7.39
N THR A 93 -3.51 6.05 -6.93
CA THR A 93 -3.24 7.14 -5.98
C THR A 93 -3.45 8.53 -6.60
N GLU A 94 -3.34 8.68 -7.93
CA GLU A 94 -3.74 9.90 -8.66
C GLU A 94 -5.19 10.33 -8.33
N LYS A 95 -6.14 9.38 -8.28
CA LYS A 95 -7.56 9.64 -7.93
C LYS A 95 -7.73 10.18 -6.52
N TYR A 96 -6.83 9.82 -5.61
CA TYR A 96 -6.86 10.22 -4.21
C TYR A 96 -6.00 11.47 -3.92
N GLY A 97 -5.19 11.92 -4.89
CA GLY A 97 -4.22 13.01 -4.69
C GLY A 97 -3.12 12.64 -3.70
N ILE A 98 -2.62 11.41 -3.80
CA ILE A 98 -1.63 10.77 -2.92
C ILE A 98 -0.49 10.17 -3.75
#